data_AF-A0A8J3VE28-F1
#
_entry.id   AF-A0A8J3VE28-F1
#
_cell.length_a   1.000
_cell.length_b   1.000
_cell.length_c   1.000
_cell.angle_alpha   90.00
_cell.angle_beta   90.00
_cell.angle_gamma   90.00
#
_symmetry.space_group_name_H-M   'P 1'
#
loop_
_entity.id
_entity.type
_entity.pdbx_description
1 polymer ?
#
loop_
_entity_poly.entity_id
_entity_poly.type
_entity_poly.pdbx_seq_one_letter_code
_entity_poly.pdbx_strand_id
1 'polypeptide(L)'
;MCHTLVFATPNRRAAHREYLYERQWRLALERAGIEVPPAEDEQRRSYRENGMHALRHFYASVLLDGGESIKELSEYLGHHDPGFTL
;
A
#
# COMPACT_ATOMS: atom_id res chain seq x y z
N MET A 1 26.46 1.46 -15.97
CA MET A 1 25.28 2.34 -15.87
C MET A 1 24.85 2.42 -14.41
N CYS A 2 24.76 3.61 -13.82
CA CYS A 2 24.17 3.77 -12.49
C CYS A 2 22.67 4.02 -12.64
N HIS A 3 21.85 3.11 -12.11
CA HIS A 3 20.40 3.29 -12.11
C HIS A 3 20.01 4.16 -10.90
N THR A 4 19.20 5.19 -11.13
CA THR A 4 18.67 6.03 -10.05
C THR A 4 17.36 5.43 -9.55
N LEU A 5 17.27 5.21 -8.25
CA LEU A 5 16.06 4.69 -7.61
C LEU A 5 15.04 5.82 -7.40
N VAL A 6 13.78 5.59 -7.76
CA VAL A 6 12.67 6.52 -7.48
C VAL A 6 12.30 6.46 -6.00
N PHE A 7 12.25 5.26 -5.42
CA PHE A 7 12.01 5.05 -3.99
C PHE A 7 13.29 4.60 -3.30
N ALA A 8 13.89 5.51 -2.55
CA ALA A 8 15.12 5.27 -1.81
C ALA A 8 15.02 5.78 -0.39
N THR A 9 15.80 5.17 0.51
CA THR A 9 16.05 5.72 1.84
C THR A 9 16.96 6.95 1.73
N PRO A 10 17.06 7.80 2.78
CA PRO A 10 18.00 8.94 2.79
C PRO A 10 19.46 8.54 2.48
N ASN A 11 19.80 7.28 2.72
CA ASN A 11 21.12 6.69 2.52
C ASN A 11 21.30 6.18 1.06
N ARG A 12 20.38 6.51 0.14
CA ARG A 12 20.36 6.10 -1.27
C ARG A 12 20.31 4.59 -1.50
N ARG A 13 19.68 3.84 -0.59
CA ARG A 13 19.41 2.40 -0.76
C ARG A 13 17.96 2.19 -1.17
N ALA A 14 17.66 1.05 -1.79
CA ALA A 14 16.29 0.66 -2.08
C ALA A 14 15.44 0.68 -0.81
N ALA A 15 14.27 1.31 -0.90
CA ALA A 15 13.32 1.35 0.21
C ALA A 15 12.69 -0.04 0.40
N HIS A 16 12.98 -0.68 1.54
CA HIS A 16 12.39 -1.96 1.87
C HIS A 16 10.94 -1.79 2.34
N ARG A 17 10.06 -2.74 1.99
CA ARG A 17 8.62 -2.72 2.34
C ARG A 17 8.40 -2.50 3.84
N GLU A 18 9.14 -3.24 4.68
CA GLU A 18 8.99 -3.14 6.14
C GLU A 18 9.44 -1.78 6.66
N TYR A 19 10.52 -1.23 6.11
CA TYR A 19 10.97 0.11 6.50
C TYR A 19 9.92 1.16 6.15
N LEU A 20 9.36 1.11 4.94
CA LEU A 20 8.28 2.01 4.51
C LEU A 20 7.03 1.85 5.36
N TYR A 21 6.64 0.60 5.65
CA TYR A 21 5.49 0.32 6.49
C TYR A 21 5.66 0.89 7.92
N GLU A 22 6.76 0.54 8.58
CA GLU A 22 7.03 0.88 9.97
C GLU A 22 7.28 2.37 10.21
N ARG A 23 8.01 3.02 9.29
CA ARG A 23 8.49 4.40 9.47
C ARG A 23 7.57 5.45 8.85
N GLN A 24 6.80 5.09 7.82
CA GLN A 24 6.04 6.06 7.04
C GLN A 24 4.55 5.71 7.07
N TRP A 25 4.18 4.53 6.57
CA TRP A 25 2.78 4.16 6.38
C TRP A 25 2.00 4.10 7.68
N ARG A 26 2.51 3.37 8.68
CA ARG A 26 1.82 3.24 9.97
C ARG A 26 1.62 4.60 10.65
N LEU A 27 2.66 5.43 10.70
CA LEU A 27 2.56 6.76 11.30
C LEU A 27 1.58 7.65 10.53
N ALA A 28 1.45 7.47 9.22
CA ALA A 28 0.46 8.19 8.43
C ALA A 28 -0.96 7.77 8.80
N LEU A 29 -1.24 6.47 8.97
CA LEU A 29 -2.54 5.98 9.42
C LEU A 29 -2.94 6.53 10.80
N GLU A 30 -2.00 6.55 11.74
CA GLU A 30 -2.22 7.11 13.08
C GLU A 30 -2.51 8.62 13.02
N ARG A 31 -1.71 9.37 12.25
CA ARG A 31 -1.92 10.81 12.08
C ARG A 31 -3.22 11.15 11.36
N ALA A 32 -3.66 10.28 10.46
CA ALA A 32 -4.95 10.41 9.78
C ALA A 32 -6.14 9.98 10.67
N GLY A 33 -5.89 9.44 11.87
CA GLY A 33 -6.93 8.93 12.76
C GLY A 33 -7.60 7.65 12.27
N ILE A 34 -7.01 6.96 11.29
CA ILE A 34 -7.52 5.68 10.76
C ILE A 34 -7.19 4.57 11.75
N GLU A 35 -5.99 4.61 12.33
CA GLU A 35 -5.54 3.65 13.34
C GLU A 35 -5.25 4.36 14.65
N VAL A 36 -5.56 3.69 15.76
CA VAL A 36 -5.26 4.22 17.09
C VAL A 36 -3.92 3.65 17.56
N PRO A 37 -2.96 4.50 17.99
CA PRO A 37 -1.75 4.03 18.64
C PRO A 37 -2.11 3.21 19.89
N PRO A 38 -1.37 2.12 20.18
CA PRO A 38 -1.59 1.36 21.41
C PRO A 38 -1.30 2.22 22.63
N ALA A 39 -1.95 1.90 23.76
CA ALA A 39 -1.55 2.41 25.07
C ALA A 39 -0.12 1.96 25.42
N GLU A 40 0.52 2.61 26.40
CA GLU A 40 1.93 2.36 26.75
C GLU A 40 2.21 0.89 27.13
N ASP A 41 1.21 0.21 27.69
CA ASP A 41 1.25 -1.18 28.13
C ASP A 41 0.63 -2.17 27.13
N GLU A 42 0.14 -1.69 25.99
CA GLU A 42 -0.50 -2.54 24.99
C GLU A 42 0.44 -2.94 23.85
N GLN A 43 0.37 -4.22 23.47
CA GLN A 43 1.00 -4.66 22.25
C GLN A 43 0.29 -4.05 21.04
N ARG A 44 1.08 -3.40 20.20
CA ARG A 44 0.62 -2.89 18.92
C ARG A 44 0.00 -3.99 18.06
N ARG A 45 -1.23 -3.76 17.58
CA ARG A 45 -1.96 -4.65 16.66
C ARG A 45 -1.37 -4.61 15.25
N SER A 46 -1.59 -5.69 14.50
CA SER A 46 -1.25 -5.76 13.08
C SER A 46 -2.37 -5.11 12.25
N TYR A 47 -2.06 -3.99 11.59
CA TYR A 47 -3.00 -3.28 10.71
C TYR A 47 -3.03 -3.92 9.31
N ARG A 48 -3.42 -5.21 9.23
CA ARG A 48 -3.47 -5.91 7.95
C ARG A 48 -4.49 -5.32 6.99
N GLU A 49 -5.66 -4.97 7.50
CA GLU A 49 -6.76 -4.36 6.72
C GLU A 49 -6.37 -3.01 6.13
N ASN A 50 -5.65 -2.19 6.91
CA ASN A 50 -5.16 -0.87 6.49
C ASN A 50 -3.70 -0.91 6.03
N GLY A 51 -3.17 -2.09 5.68
CA GLY A 51 -1.81 -2.23 5.18
C GLY A 51 -1.61 -1.52 3.83
N MET A 52 -0.38 -1.37 3.36
CA MET A 52 -0.10 -0.68 2.09
C MET A 52 -0.81 -1.33 0.88
N HIS A 53 -1.16 -2.62 0.97
CA HIS A 53 -1.92 -3.31 -0.08
C HIS A 53 -3.36 -2.82 -0.20
N ALA A 54 -3.93 -2.23 0.86
CA ALA A 54 -5.25 -1.61 0.83
C ALA A 54 -5.34 -0.50 -0.22
N LEU A 55 -4.24 0.22 -0.50
CA LEU A 55 -4.19 1.21 -1.58
C LEU A 55 -4.43 0.59 -2.96
N ARG A 56 -3.92 -0.62 -3.20
CA ARG A 56 -4.14 -1.33 -4.46
C ARG A 56 -5.61 -1.74 -4.61
N HIS A 57 -6.22 -2.22 -3.52
CA HIS A 57 -7.65 -2.52 -3.50
C HIS A 57 -8.49 -1.26 -3.70
N PHE A 58 -8.16 -0.16 -3.01
CA PHE A 58 -8.87 1.12 -3.17
C PHE A 58 -8.80 1.63 -4.60
N TYR A 59 -7.62 1.59 -5.24
CA TYR A 59 -7.46 1.94 -6.65
C TYR A 59 -8.38 1.10 -7.55
N ALA A 60 -8.43 -0.21 -7.34
CA ALA A 60 -9.31 -1.10 -8.09
C ALA A 60 -10.80 -0.74 -7.87
N SER A 61 -11.22 -0.54 -6.62
CA SER A 61 -12.59 -0.19 -6.28
C SER A 61 -13.03 1.14 -6.90
N VAL A 62 -12.18 2.17 -6.85
CA VAL A 62 -12.49 3.49 -7.43
C VAL A 62 -12.65 3.41 -8.94
N LEU A 63 -11.80 2.63 -9.63
CA LEU A 63 -11.92 2.46 -11.08
C LEU A 63 -13.19 1.70 -11.46
N LEU A 64 -13.52 0.62 -10.74
CA LEU A 64 -14.75 -0.13 -11.00
C LEU A 64 -16.00 0.70 -10.74
N ASP A 65 -16.02 1.50 -9.67
CA ASP A 65 -17.11 2.44 -9.37
C ASP A 65 -17.26 3.50 -10.49
N GLY A 66 -16.13 3.91 -11.10
CA GLY A 66 -16.09 4.78 -12.27
C GLY A 66 -16.52 4.11 -13.59
N GLY A 67 -16.82 2.81 -13.59
CA GLY A 67 -17.25 2.07 -14.78
C GLY A 67 -16.12 1.51 -15.64
N GLU A 68 -14.89 1.43 -15.12
CA GLU A 68 -13.75 0.83 -15.81
C GLU A 68 -13.98 -0.65 -16.14
N SER A 69 -13.49 -1.11 -17.29
CA SER A 69 -13.56 -2.52 -17.65
C SER A 69 -12.68 -3.39 -16.75
N ILE A 70 -13.16 -4.57 -16.36
CA ILE A 70 -12.36 -5.57 -15.62
C ILE A 70 -11.09 -5.95 -16.40
N LYS A 71 -11.14 -5.95 -17.74
CA LYS A 71 -9.97 -6.25 -18.57
C LYS A 71 -8.90 -5.17 -18.45
N GLU A 72 -9.29 -3.90 -18.55
CA GLU A 72 -8.39 -2.76 -18.43
C GLU A 72 -7.79 -2.69 -17.01
N LEU A 73 -8.63 -2.87 -15.99
CA LEU A 73 -8.17 -2.95 -14.61
C LEU A 73 -7.17 -4.11 -14.39
N SER A 74 -7.42 -5.27 -14.98
CA SER A 74 -6.51 -6.42 -14.93
C SER A 74 -5.13 -6.08 -15.49
N GLU A 75 -5.07 -5.38 -16.62
CA GLU A 75 -3.83 -4.91 -17.23
C GLU A 75 -3.11 -3.88 -16.34
N TYR A 76 -3.83 -2.92 -15.77
CA TYR A 76 -3.26 -1.90 -14.87
C TYR A 76 -2.65 -2.50 -13.61
N LEU A 77 -3.30 -3.52 -13.07
CA LEU A 77 -2.82 -4.25 -11.91
C LEU A 77 -1.69 -5.25 -12.27
N GLY A 78 -1.49 -5.54 -13.56
CA GLY A 78 -0.51 -6.53 -14.02
C GLY A 78 -0.94 -7.96 -13.74
N HIS A 79 -2.25 -8.23 -13.72
CA HIS A 79 -2.78 -9.58 -13.62
C HIS A 79 -2.73 -10.24 -15.00
N HIS A 80 -2.08 -11.40 -15.09
CA HIS A 80 -1.99 -12.18 -16.32
C HIS A 80 -3.34 -12.85 -16.69
N ASP A 81 -4.24 -12.99 -15.72
CA ASP A 81 -5.59 -13.51 -15.92
C ASP A 81 -6.61 -12.57 -15.23
N PRO A 82 -7.60 -12.04 -15.96
CA PRO A 82 -8.64 -11.16 -15.42
C PRO A 82 -9.44 -11.75 -14.27
N GLY A 83 -9.50 -13.09 -14.15
CA GLY A 83 -10.16 -13.78 -13.04
C GLY A 83 -9.59 -13.48 -11.66
N PHE A 84 -8.36 -12.94 -11.55
CA PHE A 84 -7.73 -12.52 -10.29
C PHE A 84 -8.00 -11.05 -9.92
N THR A 85 -8.82 -10.34 -10.69
CA THR A 85 -9.06 -8.90 -10.51
C THR A 85 -10.10 -8.60 -9.43
N LEU A 86 -10.81 -9.62 -8.92
CA LEU A 86 -11.81 -9.53 -7.87
C LEU A 86 -11.51 -10.53 -6.73
#